data_AF-D8J2C9-F1
#
_entry.id   AF-D8J2C9-F1
#
_cell.length_a   1.000
_cell.length_b   1.000
_cell.length_c   1.000
_cell.angle_alpha   90.00
_cell.angle_beta   90.00
_cell.angle_gamma   90.00
#
_symmetry.space_group_name_H-M   'P 1'
#
loop_
_entity.id
_entity.type
_entity.pdbx_description
1 polymer ?
#
loop_
_entity_poly.entity_id
_entity_poly.type
_entity_poly.pdbx_seq_one_letter_code
_entity_poly.pdbx_strand_id
1 'polypeptide(L)' 'MDYITLHCTDCDWTASTDDGYGRVKVSRLAIEHHCHSGHTVVSDDHADSPQESICPSRRRLDHFERLMAETQP' A
#
# COMPACT_ATOMS: atom_id res chain seq x y z
N MET A 1 12.08 -14.76 -4.55
CA MET A 1 10.79 -15.14 -3.93
C MET A 1 10.11 -13.84 -3.55
N ASP A 2 8.93 -13.56 -4.07
CA ASP A 2 8.15 -12.40 -3.62
C ASP A 2 7.66 -12.68 -2.20
N TYR A 3 8.17 -11.93 -1.23
CA TYR A 3 7.81 -12.07 0.16
C TYR A 3 6.64 -11.15 0.45
N ILE A 4 5.50 -11.70 0.89
CA ILE A 4 4.34 -10.90 1.28
C ILE A 4 4.03 -11.14 2.75
N THR A 5 3.81 -10.07 3.50
CA THR A 5 3.30 -10.11 4.87
C THR A 5 2.03 -9.29 4.95
N LEU A 6 0.95 -9.90 5.44
CA LEU A 6 -0.30 -9.22 5.70
C LEU A 6 -0.45 -9.03 7.20
N HIS A 7 -0.78 -7.82 7.63
CA HIS A 7 -1.03 -7.53 9.03
C HIS A 7 -2.32 -6.75 9.19
N CYS A 8 -2.99 -6.97 10.31
CA CYS A 8 -4.18 -6.25 10.69
C CYS A 8 -3.80 -4.95 11.42
N THR A 9 -4.48 -3.85 11.12
CA THR A 9 -4.24 -2.56 11.79
C THR A 9 -5.04 -2.39 13.08
N ASP A 10 -6.07 -3.22 13.25
CA ASP A 10 -7.01 -3.14 14.37
C ASP A 10 -6.70 -4.18 15.47
N CYS A 11 -5.90 -5.21 15.16
CA CYS A 11 -5.45 -6.22 16.12
C CYS A 11 -4.10 -6.85 15.73
N ASP A 12 -3.50 -7.64 16.62
CA ASP A 12 -2.20 -8.30 16.43
C ASP A 12 -2.21 -9.50 15.45
N TRP A 13 -3.13 -9.53 14.48
CA TRP A 13 -3.19 -10.60 13.50
C TRP A 13 -2.18 -10.39 12.36
N THR A 14 -1.40 -11.42 12.03
CA THR A 14 -0.42 -11.42 10.93
C THR A 14 -0.41 -12.73 10.17
N ALA A 15 -0.18 -12.69 8.86
CA ALA A 15 0.08 -13.87 8.03
C ALA A 15 1.14 -13.55 6.97
N SER A 16 2.18 -14.38 6.86
CA SER A 16 3.27 -14.15 5.91
C SER A 16 3.55 -15.37 5.03
N THR A 17 4.25 -15.15 3.93
CA THR A 17 4.82 -16.25 3.13
C THR A 17 6.05 -16.89 3.79
N ASP A 18 6.63 -16.28 4.83
CA ASP A 18 7.74 -16.86 5.62
C ASP A 18 7.30 -18.13 6.35
N ASP A 19 6.05 -18.12 6.80
CA ASP A 19 5.42 -19.20 7.56
C ASP A 19 5.21 -20.49 6.72
N GLY A 20 5.83 -20.58 5.54
CA GLY A 20 5.68 -21.69 4.58
C GLY A 20 4.36 -21.64 3.81
N TYR A 21 3.60 -20.55 3.92
CA TYR A 21 2.36 -20.37 3.18
C TYR A 21 2.63 -19.84 1.77
N GLY A 22 1.98 -20.44 0.77
CA GLY A 22 1.92 -19.85 -0.55
C GLY A 22 1.12 -18.55 -0.55
N ARG A 23 1.47 -17.62 -1.45
CA ARG A 23 0.79 -16.32 -1.62
C ARG A 23 -0.73 -16.42 -1.59
N VAL A 24 -1.30 -17.39 -2.31
CA VAL A 24 -2.75 -17.64 -2.38
C VAL A 24 -3.34 -17.93 -1.00
N LYS A 25 -2.65 -18.70 -0.17
CA LYS A 25 -3.09 -19.04 1.18
C LYS A 25 -3.03 -17.82 2.10
N VAL A 26 -1.96 -17.04 2.04
CA VAL A 26 -1.81 -15.80 2.81
C VAL A 26 -2.95 -14.82 2.48
N SER A 27 -3.22 -14.60 1.18
CA SER A 27 -4.35 -13.76 0.76
C SER A 27 -5.70 -14.30 1.22
N ARG A 28 -5.92 -15.61 1.19
CA ARG A 28 -7.17 -16.22 1.68
C ARG A 28 -7.37 -15.98 3.18
N LEU A 29 -6.32 -16.15 3.98
CA LEU A 29 -6.38 -15.91 5.42
C LEU A 29 -6.71 -14.44 5.74
N ALA A 30 -6.18 -13.49 4.97
CA ALA A 30 -6.53 -12.08 5.14
C ALA A 30 -7.98 -11.75 4.79
N ILE A 31 -8.50 -12.31 3.69
CA ILE A 31 -9.92 -12.15 3.32
C ILE A 31 -10.81 -12.73 4.42
N GLU A 32 -10.49 -13.92 4.93
CA GLU A 32 -11.23 -14.55 6.01
C GLU A 32 -11.20 -13.71 7.29
N HIS A 33 -10.03 -13.18 7.66
CA HIS A 33 -9.89 -12.29 8.81
C HIS A 33 -10.76 -11.04 8.65
N HIS A 34 -10.67 -10.37 7.50
CA HIS A 34 -11.48 -9.19 7.21
C HIS A 34 -12.98 -9.50 7.26
N CYS A 35 -13.43 -10.59 6.64
CA CYS A 35 -14.84 -10.97 6.64
C CYS A 35 -15.39 -11.34 8.03
N HIS A 36 -14.59 -11.98 8.88
CA HIS A 36 -15.03 -12.38 10.22
C HIS A 36 -14.95 -11.24 11.24
N SER A 37 -13.94 -10.38 11.17
CA SER A 37 -13.70 -9.32 12.16
C SER A 37 -14.18 -7.94 11.72
N GLY A 38 -14.31 -7.71 10.42
CA GLY A 38 -14.50 -6.36 9.85
C GLY A 38 -13.25 -5.48 9.92
N HIS A 39 -12.10 -6.03 10.34
CA HIS A 39 -10.88 -5.25 10.51
C HIS A 39 -10.17 -4.96 9.19
N THR A 40 -9.35 -3.91 9.18
CA THR A 40 -8.57 -3.54 8.00
C THR A 40 -7.26 -4.33 7.96
N VAL A 41 -7.01 -5.03 6.85
CA VAL A 41 -5.78 -5.78 6.61
C VAL A 41 -4.98 -5.08 5.53
N VAL A 42 -3.69 -4.85 5.78
CA VAL A 42 -2.76 -4.21 4.87
C VAL A 42 -1.63 -5.16 4.48
N SER A 43 -1.09 -4.98 3.28
CA SER A 43 0.08 -5.72 2.80
C SER A 43 1.34 -4.89 3.00
N ASP A 44 2.33 -5.50 3.64
CA ASP A 44 3.71 -5.04 3.62
C ASP A 44 4.42 -5.83 2.52
N ASP A 45 4.60 -5.20 1.37
CA ASP A 45 5.56 -5.68 0.38
C ASP A 45 6.92 -5.08 0.76
N HIS A 46 7.75 -5.89 1.41
CA HIS A 46 9.14 -5.50 1.65
C HIS A 46 9.92 -5.68 0.34
N ALA A 47 9.54 -4.94 -0.69
CA ALA A 47 10.46 -4.59 -1.74
C ALA A 47 11.48 -3.65 -1.09
N ASP A 48 12.74 -4.09 -1.01
CA ASP A 48 13.87 -3.18 -0.89
C ASP A 48 13.85 -2.28 -2.13
N SER A 49 13.04 -1.23 -2.05
CA SER A 49 12.99 -0.14 -3.00
C SER A 49 12.92 1.11 -2.15
N PRO A 50 13.94 1.98 -2.21
CA PRO A 50 13.85 3.28 -1.55
C PRO A 50 12.54 3.90 -2.00
N GLN A 51 11.70 4.25 -1.02
CA GLN A 51 10.39 4.85 -1.24
C GLN A 51 10.58 6.23 -1.86
N GLU A 52 10.89 6.28 -3.15
CA GLU A 52 10.64 7.45 -3.99
C GLU A 52 9.12 7.61 -3.98
N SER A 53 8.70 8.50 -3.08
CA SER A 53 7.32 8.89 -2.82
C SER A 53 6.74 9.52 -4.08
N ILE A 54 6.32 8.70 -5.03
CA ILE A 54 5.55 9.13 -6.19
C ILE A 54 4.09 8.79 -5.92
N CYS A 55 3.42 9.68 -5.20
CA CYS A 55 1.99 9.90 -5.41
C CYS A 55 1.88 10.92 -6.57
N PRO A 56 1.58 10.56 -7.83
CA PRO A 56 1.48 11.53 -8.90
C PRO A 56 0.07 12.15 -8.95
N SER A 57 -0.60 12.33 -7.81
CA SER A 57 -1.99 12.83 -7.80
C SER A 57 -2.18 14.22 -7.20
N ARG A 58 -1.09 14.94 -6.88
CA ARG A 58 -1.17 16.36 -6.43
C ARG A 58 -0.13 17.30 -7.01
N ARG A 59 0.62 16.92 -8.05
CA ARG A 59 1.59 17.81 -8.72
C ARG A 59 1.12 18.30 -10.10
N ARG A 60 -0.20 18.44 -10.29
CA ARG A 60 -0.79 18.93 -11.56
C ARG A 60 -1.42 20.33 -11.46
N LEU A 61 -1.28 21.05 -10.35
CA LEU A 61 -1.83 22.40 -10.23
C LEU A 61 -0.79 23.54 -10.15
N ASP A 62 0.43 23.31 -9.66
CA ASP A 62 1.41 24.41 -9.52
C ASP A 62 2.17 24.83 -10.80
N HIS A 63 2.07 24.10 -11.91
CA HIS A 63 2.76 24.49 -13.15
C HIS A 63 1.92 25.41 -14.04
N PHE A 64 0.59 25.22 -14.07
CA PHE A 64 -0.29 26.05 -14.89
C PHE A 64 -0.48 27.44 -14.29
N GLU A 65 -0.56 27.55 -12.96
CA GLU A 65 -0.65 28.84 -12.26
C GLU A 65 0.62 29.69 -12.39
N ARG A 66 1.80 29.06 -12.50
CA ARG A 66 3.06 29.78 -12.75
C ARG A 66 3.14 30.40 -14.14
N LEU A 67 2.69 29.68 -15.18
CA LEU A 67 2.72 30.18 -16.57
C LEU A 67 1.76 31.35 -16.79
N MET A 68 0.64 31.39 -16.06
CA MET A 68 -0.33 32.49 -16.15
C MET A 68 0.11 33.74 -15.36
N ALA A 69 1.01 33.60 -14.38
CA ALA A 69 1.51 34.71 -13.58
C ALA A 69 2.65 35.50 -14.26
N GLU A 70 3.33 34.91 -15.25
CA GLU A 70 4.42 35.57 -16.00
C GLU A 70 3.93 36.33 -17.24
N THR A 71 2.62 36.36 -17.49
CA THR A 71 2.04 37.04 -18.67
C THR A 71 0.96 38.05 -18.26
N GLN A 72 1.35 39.09 -17.52
CA GLN A 72 0.59 40.33 -17.45
C GLN A 72 1.57 41.53 -17.46
N PRO A 73 1.21 42.63 -18.14
CA PRO A 73 2.11 43.47 -18.95
C PRO A 73 3.16 44.26 -18.18
#